data_AF-A0A920M4D9-F1
#
_entry.id   AF-A0A920M4D9-F1
#
_cell.length_a   1.000
_cell.length_b   1.000
_cell.length_c   1.000
_cell.angle_alpha   90.00
_cell.angle_beta   90.00
_cell.angle_gamma   90.00
#
_symmetry.space_group_name_H-M   'P 1'
#
loop_
_entity.id
_entity.type
_entity.pdbx_description
1 polymer ?
#
loop_
_entity_poly.entity_id
_entity_poly.type
_entity_poly.pdbx_seq_one_letter_code
_entity_poly.pdbx_strand_id
1 'polypeptide(L)'
;MSKNLTMFEKIWNKHIVAEPKDQPEILYIDLHLVHEVTSPQAFEGLRLNNRKVRRPDLTIATVDHNITTDDTRTQIIKDEIARKQVETIRENCKSNNITLFDVWDKEQGIVHVIGPEQGYTQPGMTIVCGDSHTSTHGAFGALAFGIGTSEVEHVLATQTLRQRKPKTMKVEFKGSLSKGVTAKDMVLKLIGQIGTAGGTGYVMEYTGEAVKSLNMEGRMTICNMSIEGGARAGMIAPDQTTYDWMKGRNKVPKGSDWEKAIKEWDELRSDPDANMILM
;
A
#
# COMPACT_ATOMS: atom_id res chain seq x y z
N MET A 1 -31.11 -4.98 -11.08
CA MET A 1 -30.61 -5.03 -9.69
C MET A 1 -29.23 -4.39 -9.71
N SER A 2 -28.93 -3.44 -8.82
CA SER A 2 -27.57 -2.93 -8.68
C SER A 2 -26.64 -4.11 -8.34
N LYS A 3 -25.50 -4.21 -9.02
CA LYS A 3 -24.52 -5.27 -8.76
C LYS A 3 -23.94 -5.05 -7.36
N ASN A 4 -24.03 -6.05 -6.47
CA ASN A 4 -23.34 -6.03 -5.18
C ASN A 4 -21.83 -6.04 -5.42
N LEU A 5 -21.12 -5.08 -4.82
CA LEU A 5 -19.71 -4.83 -5.07
C LEU A 5 -18.85 -5.26 -3.89
N THR A 6 -17.68 -5.80 -4.19
CA THR A 6 -16.65 -6.01 -3.17
C THR A 6 -15.99 -4.67 -2.80
N MET A 7 -15.32 -4.60 -1.65
CA MET A 7 -14.54 -3.42 -1.25
C MET A 7 -13.51 -3.07 -2.31
N PHE A 8 -12.81 -4.08 -2.84
CA PHE A 8 -11.92 -3.91 -3.99
C PHE A 8 -12.66 -3.28 -5.19
N GLU A 9 -13.83 -3.78 -5.59
CA GLU A 9 -14.57 -3.22 -6.73
C GLU A 9 -15.06 -1.79 -6.48
N LYS A 10 -15.50 -1.48 -5.26
CA LYS A 10 -15.91 -0.11 -4.86
C LYS A 10 -14.77 0.87 -5.00
N ILE A 11 -13.60 0.52 -4.45
CA ILE A 11 -12.40 1.35 -4.52
C ILE A 11 -11.93 1.46 -5.97
N TRP A 12 -11.81 0.34 -6.67
CA TRP A 12 -11.39 0.32 -8.07
C TRP A 12 -12.25 1.25 -8.94
N ASN A 13 -13.57 1.09 -8.88
CA ASN A 13 -14.50 1.88 -9.70
C ASN A 13 -14.45 3.39 -9.37
N LYS A 14 -14.23 3.76 -8.09
CA LYS A 14 -14.09 5.16 -7.67
C LYS A 14 -12.84 5.83 -8.25
N HIS A 15 -11.81 5.06 -8.59
CA HIS A 15 -10.51 5.59 -9.05
C HIS A 15 -10.30 5.51 -10.55
N ILE A 16 -11.26 5.01 -11.33
CA ILE A 16 -11.16 4.99 -12.79
C ILE A 16 -11.13 6.43 -13.33
N VAL A 17 -10.05 6.78 -14.01
CA VAL A 17 -9.86 8.04 -14.74
C VAL A 17 -10.24 7.89 -16.21
N ALA A 18 -9.93 6.74 -16.81
CA ALA A 18 -10.28 6.44 -18.19
C ALA A 18 -10.38 4.93 -18.44
N GLU A 19 -11.26 4.56 -19.38
CA GLU A 19 -11.50 3.18 -19.82
C GLU A 19 -11.29 3.09 -21.34
N PRO A 20 -10.04 3.07 -21.83
CA PRO A 20 -9.79 2.98 -23.26
C PRO A 20 -10.24 1.62 -23.78
N LYS A 21 -10.92 1.62 -24.93
CA LYS A 21 -11.43 0.39 -25.56
C LYS A 21 -10.31 -0.64 -25.77
N ASP A 22 -10.58 -1.90 -25.40
CA ASP A 22 -9.69 -3.05 -25.55
C ASP A 22 -8.32 -2.90 -24.84
N GLN A 23 -8.22 -1.99 -23.86
CA GLN A 23 -7.02 -1.75 -23.07
C GLN A 23 -7.32 -1.82 -21.58
N PRO A 24 -6.30 -2.02 -20.73
CA PRO A 24 -6.49 -1.92 -19.29
C PRO A 24 -6.92 -0.50 -18.90
N GLU A 25 -7.70 -0.42 -17.82
CA GLU A 25 -8.23 0.82 -17.27
C GLU A 25 -7.10 1.68 -16.70
N ILE A 26 -7.33 2.99 -16.61
CA ILE A 26 -6.39 3.95 -16.03
C ILE A 26 -6.95 4.40 -14.68
N LEU A 27 -6.21 4.10 -13.61
CA LEU A 27 -6.58 4.46 -12.25
C LEU A 27 -5.85 5.71 -11.78
N TYR A 28 -6.52 6.53 -10.98
CA TYR A 28 -5.89 7.56 -10.18
C TYR A 28 -5.15 6.93 -9.00
N ILE A 29 -4.00 7.49 -8.63
CA ILE A 29 -3.19 7.06 -7.48
C ILE A 29 -3.26 8.12 -6.37
N ASP A 30 -3.78 7.76 -5.20
CA ASP A 30 -3.91 8.70 -4.07
C ASP A 30 -2.60 8.91 -3.31
N LEU A 31 -1.77 7.87 -3.23
CA LEU A 31 -0.47 7.94 -2.55
C LEU A 31 0.59 7.14 -3.31
N HIS A 32 1.70 7.81 -3.61
CA HIS A 32 2.88 7.18 -4.19
C HIS A 32 4.02 7.18 -3.17
N LEU A 33 4.42 5.99 -2.73
CA LEU A 33 5.58 5.83 -1.88
C LEU A 33 6.80 5.56 -2.76
N VAL A 34 7.93 6.16 -2.42
CA VAL A 34 9.21 6.00 -3.14
C VAL A 34 10.35 5.77 -2.15
N HIS A 35 11.40 5.10 -2.63
CA HIS A 35 12.58 4.75 -1.83
C HIS A 35 13.83 4.70 -2.71
N GLU A 36 15.00 4.62 -2.09
CA GLU A 36 16.30 4.81 -2.73
C GLU A 36 16.68 3.75 -3.77
N VAL A 37 16.05 2.57 -3.77
CA VAL A 37 16.50 1.46 -4.61
C VAL A 37 15.91 1.55 -6.02
N THR A 38 14.59 1.67 -6.12
CA THR A 38 13.87 1.54 -7.40
C THR A 38 13.51 2.90 -8.02
N SER A 39 13.38 3.93 -7.18
CA SER A 39 12.85 5.24 -7.61
C SER A 39 13.86 6.14 -8.34
N PRO A 40 15.18 6.13 -8.06
CA PRO A 40 16.13 7.00 -8.76
C PRO A 40 16.08 6.93 -10.28
N GLN A 41 15.94 5.73 -10.85
CA GLN A 41 15.85 5.55 -12.30
C GLN A 41 14.58 6.16 -12.89
N ALA A 42 13.47 6.14 -12.15
CA ALA A 42 12.22 6.78 -12.60
C ALA A 42 12.36 8.30 -12.67
N PHE A 43 12.97 8.94 -11.67
CA PHE A 43 13.25 10.38 -11.70
C PHE A 43 14.19 10.77 -12.86
N GLU A 44 15.18 9.93 -13.17
CA GLU A 44 16.05 10.15 -14.32
C GLU A 44 15.28 10.11 -15.64
N GLY A 45 14.35 9.16 -15.79
CA GLY A 45 13.45 9.09 -16.95
C GLY A 45 12.64 10.36 -17.14
N LEU A 46 12.12 10.95 -16.05
CA LEU A 46 11.46 12.25 -16.09
C LEU A 46 12.40 13.35 -16.61
N ARG A 47 13.62 13.43 -16.05
CA ARG A 47 14.60 14.46 -16.41
C ARG A 47 15.00 14.38 -17.89
N LEU A 48 15.33 13.19 -18.38
CA LEU A 48 15.71 12.96 -19.78
C LEU A 48 14.58 13.33 -20.76
N ASN A 49 13.32 13.15 -20.34
CA ASN A 49 12.14 13.48 -21.14
C ASN A 49 11.60 14.89 -20.87
N ASN A 50 12.31 15.72 -20.10
CA ASN A 50 11.89 17.08 -19.69
C ASN A 50 10.49 17.10 -19.02
N ARG A 51 10.17 16.09 -18.22
CA ARG A 51 8.93 15.98 -17.45
C ARG A 51 9.14 16.41 -16.01
N LYS A 52 8.06 16.89 -15.37
CA LYS A 52 8.03 17.23 -13.95
C LYS A 52 7.19 16.21 -13.18
N VAL A 53 7.45 16.09 -11.88
CA VAL A 53 6.58 15.33 -10.99
C VAL A 53 5.21 16.02 -10.92
N ARG A 54 4.14 15.26 -11.13
CA ARG A 54 2.76 15.76 -11.25
C ARG A 54 2.14 16.14 -9.91
N ARG A 55 2.32 15.32 -8.87
CA ARG A 55 1.83 15.56 -7.50
C ARG A 55 2.90 15.27 -6.45
N PRO A 56 3.86 16.20 -6.26
CA PRO A 56 4.83 16.09 -5.17
C PRO A 56 4.17 15.99 -3.78
N ASP A 57 2.98 16.56 -3.63
CA ASP A 57 2.18 16.54 -2.39
C ASP A 57 1.54 15.17 -2.07
N LEU A 58 1.46 14.27 -3.07
CA LEU A 58 0.99 12.89 -2.92
C LEU A 58 2.11 11.86 -3.05
N THR A 59 3.37 12.32 -3.10
CA THR A 59 4.56 11.47 -3.18
C THR A 59 5.35 11.61 -1.89
N ILE A 60 5.67 10.50 -1.24
CA ILE A 60 6.40 10.47 0.02
C ILE A 60 7.58 9.50 -0.11
N ALA A 61 8.75 9.94 0.35
CA ALA A 61 9.98 9.18 0.28
C ALA A 61 10.49 8.77 1.67
N THR A 62 11.18 7.64 1.73
CA THR A 62 12.03 7.24 2.86
C THR A 62 13.33 6.65 2.34
N VAL A 63 14.30 6.48 3.24
CA VAL A 63 15.46 5.62 3.01
C VAL A 63 15.44 4.47 4.01
N ASP A 64 15.34 3.24 3.54
CA ASP A 64 15.17 2.07 4.42
C ASP A 64 15.83 0.76 3.95
N HIS A 65 16.29 0.66 2.71
CA HIS A 65 16.93 -0.54 2.17
C HIS A 65 18.47 -0.52 2.29
N ASN A 66 19.08 0.67 2.26
CA ASN A 66 20.53 0.89 2.15
C ASN A 66 21.15 1.57 3.38
N ILE A 67 20.40 1.61 4.48
CA ILE A 67 20.84 2.20 5.75
C ILE A 67 21.19 1.07 6.72
N THR A 68 22.31 1.20 7.44
CA THR A 68 22.68 0.21 8.47
C THR A 68 21.73 0.29 9.67
N THR A 69 21.62 -0.83 10.39
CA THR A 69 20.81 -0.93 11.62
C THR A 69 21.62 -0.70 12.90
N ASP A 70 22.93 -0.51 12.78
CA ASP A 70 23.84 -0.22 13.89
C ASP A 70 24.03 1.29 14.12
N ASP A 71 24.88 1.62 15.10
CA ASP A 71 25.18 3.02 15.47
C ASP A 71 25.88 3.81 14.35
N THR A 72 26.26 3.17 13.24
CA THR A 72 26.85 3.83 12.06
C THR A 72 25.81 4.32 11.05
N ARG A 73 24.52 4.08 11.31
CA ARG A 73 23.36 4.51 10.49
C ARG A 73 23.42 5.96 9.97
N THR A 74 23.94 6.87 10.79
CA THR A 74 24.01 8.31 10.50
C THR A 74 25.35 8.74 9.92
N GLN A 75 26.30 7.81 9.76
CA GLN A 75 27.60 8.04 9.17
C GLN A 75 27.56 7.89 7.64
N ILE A 76 28.71 8.15 7.00
CA ILE A 76 28.85 7.97 5.55
C ILE A 76 28.69 6.48 5.20
N ILE A 77 27.77 6.20 4.28
CA ILE A 77 27.55 4.86 3.72
C ILE A 77 28.83 4.46 2.96
N LYS A 78 29.49 3.39 3.42
CA LYS A 78 30.77 2.92 2.85
C LYS A 78 30.61 2.27 1.48
N ASP A 79 29.51 1.55 1.27
CA ASP A 79 29.21 0.96 -0.03
C ASP A 79 28.85 2.06 -1.03
N GLU A 80 29.58 2.14 -2.13
CA GLU A 80 29.43 3.23 -3.10
C GLU A 80 28.10 3.19 -3.86
N ILE A 81 27.54 2.00 -4.08
CA ILE A 81 26.27 1.82 -4.80
C ILE A 81 25.13 2.28 -3.89
N ALA A 82 25.09 1.79 -2.65
CA ALA A 82 24.14 2.19 -1.64
C ALA A 82 24.19 3.70 -1.36
N ARG A 83 25.40 4.25 -1.22
CA ARG A 83 25.62 5.70 -1.05
C ARG A 83 25.04 6.49 -2.22
N LYS A 84 25.35 6.09 -3.45
CA LYS A 84 24.83 6.74 -4.65
C LYS A 84 23.31 6.69 -4.71
N GLN A 85 22.69 5.56 -4.39
CA GLN A 85 21.23 5.42 -4.36
C GLN A 85 20.58 6.39 -3.36
N VAL A 86 21.11 6.44 -2.13
CA VAL A 86 20.63 7.33 -1.07
C VAL A 86 20.85 8.81 -1.41
N GLU A 87 22.03 9.18 -1.90
CA GLU A 87 22.31 10.56 -2.36
C GLU A 87 21.39 10.96 -3.51
N THR A 88 21.14 10.05 -4.46
CA THR A 88 20.28 10.35 -5.61
C THR A 88 18.82 10.58 -5.19
N ILE A 89 18.26 9.78 -4.29
CA ILE A 89 16.87 10.02 -3.82
C ILE A 89 16.76 11.32 -3.02
N ARG A 90 17.78 11.69 -2.24
CA ARG A 90 17.85 12.99 -1.53
C ARG A 90 17.80 14.16 -2.51
N GLU A 91 18.63 14.13 -3.55
CA GLU A 91 18.66 15.15 -4.59
C GLU A 91 17.35 15.23 -5.36
N ASN A 92 16.77 14.08 -5.72
CA ASN A 92 15.49 14.01 -6.41
C ASN A 92 14.37 14.61 -5.58
N CYS A 93 14.29 14.27 -4.28
CA CYS A 93 13.25 14.78 -3.40
C CYS A 93 13.37 16.29 -3.21
N LYS A 94 14.59 16.77 -2.96
CA LYS A 94 14.88 18.20 -2.85
C LYS A 94 14.51 18.97 -4.11
N SER A 95 14.86 18.45 -5.28
CA SER A 95 14.62 19.11 -6.58
C SER A 95 13.15 19.14 -6.98
N ASN A 96 12.35 18.20 -6.48
CA ASN A 96 10.93 18.06 -6.82
C ASN A 96 9.99 18.46 -5.67
N ASN A 97 10.51 18.97 -4.55
CA ASN A 97 9.73 19.34 -3.36
C ASN A 97 8.89 18.16 -2.81
N ILE A 98 9.52 16.99 -2.73
CA ILE A 98 8.94 15.76 -2.17
C ILE A 98 9.40 15.62 -0.72
N THR A 99 8.48 15.22 0.16
CA THR A 99 8.81 14.94 1.57
C THR A 99 9.68 13.69 1.63
N LEU A 100 10.83 13.79 2.31
CA LEU A 100 11.74 12.67 2.54
C LEU A 100 11.96 12.47 4.04
N PHE A 101 11.58 11.28 4.53
CA PHE A 101 11.94 10.81 5.86
C PHE A 101 13.33 10.17 5.81
N ASP A 102 14.36 10.99 6.04
CA ASP A 102 15.77 10.58 5.98
C ASP A 102 16.27 10.01 7.32
N VAL A 103 17.48 9.47 7.38
CA VAL A 103 18.06 8.81 8.57
C VAL A 103 18.12 9.64 9.84
N TRP A 104 18.03 10.98 9.72
CA TRP A 104 18.03 11.90 10.86
C TRP A 104 16.62 12.31 11.30
N ASP A 105 15.60 11.94 10.52
CA ASP A 105 14.22 12.19 10.88
C ASP A 105 13.77 11.14 11.92
N LYS A 106 13.15 11.62 13.00
CA LYS A 106 12.56 10.75 14.03
C LYS A 106 11.38 9.93 13.49
N GLU A 107 10.78 10.38 12.39
CA GLU A 107 9.64 9.75 11.72
C GLU A 107 10.10 8.79 10.60
N GLN A 108 11.42 8.62 10.40
CA GLN A 108 11.97 7.64 9.48
C GLN A 108 11.70 6.21 9.93
N GLY A 109 11.36 5.37 8.96
CA GLY A 109 11.13 3.95 9.14
C GLY A 109 11.01 3.23 7.80
N ILE A 110 10.60 1.96 7.87
CA ILE A 110 10.36 1.13 6.69
C ILE A 110 9.23 1.75 5.86
N VAL A 111 9.35 1.72 4.52
CA VAL A 111 8.43 2.40 3.60
C VAL A 111 6.94 2.08 3.85
N HIS A 112 6.63 0.82 4.18
CA HIS A 112 5.25 0.37 4.45
C HIS A 112 4.76 0.63 5.88
N VAL A 113 5.63 1.16 6.74
CA VAL A 113 5.34 1.53 8.13
C VAL A 113 5.15 3.04 8.27
N ILE A 114 5.98 3.84 7.60
CA ILE A 114 5.89 5.31 7.69
C ILE A 114 4.55 5.87 7.18
N GLY A 115 3.97 5.26 6.14
CA GLY A 115 2.69 5.69 5.57
C GLY A 115 1.57 5.60 6.61
N PRO A 116 1.34 4.42 7.21
CA PRO A 116 0.43 4.26 8.32
C PRO A 116 0.76 5.13 9.53
N GLU A 117 2.01 5.11 10.02
CA GLU A 117 2.37 5.80 11.28
C GLU A 117 2.13 7.30 11.22
N GLN A 118 2.37 7.92 10.06
CA GLN A 118 2.13 9.35 9.85
C GLN A 118 0.69 9.66 9.42
N GLY A 119 -0.10 8.64 9.08
CA GLY A 119 -1.50 8.76 8.68
C GLY A 119 -1.72 9.05 7.19
N TYR A 120 -0.70 8.84 6.34
CA TYR A 120 -0.85 8.94 4.89
C TYR A 120 -1.67 7.78 4.34
N THR A 121 -1.59 6.60 4.95
CA THR A 121 -2.40 5.45 4.59
C THR A 121 -3.78 5.55 5.22
N GLN A 122 -4.81 5.64 4.39
CA GLN A 122 -6.20 5.74 4.84
C GLN A 122 -7.11 4.81 4.03
N PRO A 123 -8.24 4.39 4.61
CA PRO A 123 -9.18 3.53 3.90
C PRO A 123 -9.69 4.15 2.61
N GLY A 124 -9.86 3.30 1.59
CA GLY A 124 -10.42 3.69 0.30
C GLY A 124 -9.40 4.22 -0.70
N MET A 125 -8.13 4.39 -0.32
CA MET A 125 -7.08 4.90 -1.21
C MET A 125 -6.55 3.85 -2.20
N THR A 126 -6.04 4.32 -3.33
CA THR A 126 -5.09 3.58 -4.18
C THR A 126 -3.65 3.97 -3.84
N ILE A 127 -2.82 2.98 -3.47
CA ILE A 127 -1.45 3.20 -2.98
C ILE A 127 -0.47 2.34 -3.76
N VAL A 128 0.63 2.94 -4.22
CA VAL A 128 1.66 2.23 -4.98
C VAL A 128 3.06 2.58 -4.50
N CYS A 129 3.98 1.63 -4.65
CA CYS A 129 5.41 1.82 -4.39
C CYS A 129 6.21 0.92 -5.32
N GLY A 130 7.47 1.27 -5.58
CA GLY A 130 8.44 0.40 -6.24
C GLY A 130 8.86 -0.84 -5.43
N ASP A 131 8.09 -1.23 -4.42
CA ASP A 131 8.35 -2.34 -3.51
C ASP A 131 7.18 -3.35 -3.52
N SER A 132 7.50 -4.65 -3.50
CA SER A 132 6.52 -5.73 -3.62
C SER A 132 5.52 -5.78 -2.46
N HIS A 133 5.94 -5.41 -1.25
CA HIS A 133 5.15 -5.54 -0.02
C HIS A 133 4.21 -4.36 0.24
N THR A 134 3.97 -3.51 -0.76
CA THR A 134 2.98 -2.42 -0.71
C THR A 134 1.59 -2.92 -0.35
N SER A 135 1.30 -4.22 -0.57
CA SER A 135 0.08 -4.88 -0.10
C SER A 135 -0.19 -4.70 1.39
N THR A 136 0.84 -4.45 2.22
CA THR A 136 0.71 -4.14 3.66
C THR A 136 -0.37 -3.09 3.96
N HIS A 137 -0.45 -2.04 3.14
CA HIS A 137 -1.39 -0.93 3.36
C HIS A 137 -2.86 -1.34 3.19
N GLY A 138 -3.15 -2.48 2.54
CA GLY A 138 -4.51 -2.98 2.45
C GLY A 138 -5.11 -3.44 3.78
N ALA A 139 -4.31 -3.57 4.84
CA ALA A 139 -4.79 -3.74 6.21
C ALA A 139 -5.71 -2.59 6.68
N PHE A 140 -5.59 -1.43 6.03
CA PHE A 140 -6.40 -0.23 6.29
C PHE A 140 -7.61 -0.13 5.34
N GLY A 141 -7.88 -1.14 4.51
CA GLY A 141 -8.93 -1.04 3.49
C GLY A 141 -8.53 -0.19 2.28
N ALA A 142 -7.24 -0.10 1.97
CA ALA A 142 -6.71 0.54 0.76
C ALA A 142 -6.40 -0.50 -0.32
N LEU A 143 -6.55 -0.14 -1.60
CA LEU A 143 -6.04 -0.94 -2.72
C LEU A 143 -4.57 -0.59 -2.91
N ALA A 144 -3.68 -1.43 -2.39
CA ALA A 144 -2.25 -1.15 -2.35
C ALA A 144 -1.41 -2.27 -2.97
N PHE A 145 -0.50 -1.93 -3.89
CA PHE A 145 0.28 -2.93 -4.63
C PHE A 145 1.61 -2.40 -5.16
N GLY A 146 2.59 -3.30 -5.27
CA GLY A 146 3.91 -2.99 -5.83
C GLY A 146 3.87 -2.79 -7.34
N ILE A 147 4.70 -1.87 -7.83
CA ILE A 147 4.81 -1.49 -9.24
C ILE A 147 6.27 -1.51 -9.72
N GLY A 148 6.48 -1.70 -11.02
CA GLY A 148 7.82 -1.68 -11.61
C GLY A 148 8.36 -0.25 -11.80
N THR A 149 9.67 -0.09 -12.02
CA THR A 149 10.32 1.22 -12.22
C THR A 149 9.68 2.07 -13.32
N SER A 150 9.28 1.46 -14.45
CA SER A 150 8.59 2.18 -15.53
C SER A 150 7.21 2.69 -15.10
N GLU A 151 6.53 1.96 -14.22
CA GLU A 151 5.25 2.39 -13.63
C GLU A 151 5.48 3.49 -12.59
N VAL A 152 6.56 3.44 -11.80
CA VAL A 152 6.96 4.52 -10.88
C VAL A 152 7.15 5.82 -11.66
N GLU A 153 7.87 5.79 -12.79
CA GLU A 153 8.00 6.96 -13.68
C GLU A 153 6.62 7.43 -14.18
N HIS A 154 5.76 6.51 -14.59
CA HIS A 154 4.43 6.85 -15.07
C HIS A 154 3.61 7.59 -14.00
N VAL A 155 3.59 7.08 -12.76
CA VAL A 155 2.86 7.69 -11.65
C VAL A 155 3.47 9.05 -11.30
N LEU A 156 4.80 9.17 -11.25
CA LEU A 156 5.46 10.48 -11.04
C LEU A 156 5.05 11.48 -12.14
N ALA A 157 4.95 11.06 -13.39
CA ALA A 157 4.63 11.95 -14.52
C ALA A 157 3.15 12.31 -14.63
N THR A 158 2.22 11.44 -14.22
CA THR A 158 0.78 11.60 -14.52
C THR A 158 -0.15 11.50 -13.31
N GLN A 159 0.32 10.98 -12.17
CA GLN A 159 -0.49 10.55 -11.03
C GLN A 159 -1.55 9.49 -11.37
N THR A 160 -1.34 8.73 -12.44
CA THR A 160 -2.25 7.67 -12.86
C THR A 160 -1.46 6.41 -13.18
N LEU A 161 -2.16 5.28 -13.23
CA LEU A 161 -1.55 4.01 -13.58
C LEU A 161 -2.51 3.15 -14.36
N ARG A 162 -2.02 2.61 -15.48
CA ARG A 162 -2.77 1.66 -16.29
C ARG A 162 -2.73 0.28 -15.63
N GLN A 163 -3.88 -0.31 -15.32
CA GLN A 163 -3.98 -1.60 -14.62
C GLN A 163 -5.08 -2.49 -15.21
N ARG A 164 -4.80 -3.79 -15.29
CA ARG A 164 -5.83 -4.80 -15.58
C ARG A 164 -6.54 -5.14 -14.27
N LYS A 165 -7.87 -5.05 -14.24
CA LYS A 165 -8.67 -5.37 -13.06
C LYS A 165 -8.48 -6.83 -12.61
N PRO A 166 -7.89 -7.08 -11.42
CA PRO A 166 -7.86 -8.43 -10.86
C PRO A 166 -9.26 -8.91 -10.47
N LYS A 167 -9.40 -10.22 -10.23
CA LYS A 167 -10.60 -10.78 -9.62
C LYS A 167 -10.51 -10.67 -8.10
N THR A 168 -11.64 -10.80 -7.40
CA THR A 168 -11.64 -10.86 -5.93
C THR A 168 -11.66 -12.31 -5.45
N MET A 169 -10.79 -12.61 -4.49
CA MET A 169 -10.75 -13.87 -3.74
C MET A 169 -11.08 -13.59 -2.28
N LYS A 170 -12.07 -14.30 -1.71
CA LYS A 170 -12.36 -14.23 -0.28
C LYS A 170 -11.49 -15.26 0.45
N VAL A 171 -10.79 -14.82 1.48
CA VAL A 171 -10.08 -15.70 2.41
C VAL A 171 -10.72 -15.54 3.78
N GLU A 172 -11.38 -16.59 4.28
CA GLU A 172 -12.12 -16.55 5.54
C GLU A 172 -11.40 -17.33 6.65
N PHE A 173 -10.92 -16.62 7.68
CA PHE A 173 -10.36 -17.25 8.88
C PHE A 173 -11.41 -17.32 10.00
N LYS A 174 -11.87 -18.55 10.30
CA LYS A 174 -12.90 -18.82 11.31
C LYS A 174 -12.30 -19.09 12.68
N GLY A 175 -13.07 -18.79 13.74
CA GLY A 175 -12.67 -19.01 15.12
C GLY A 175 -11.73 -17.94 15.66
N SER A 176 -10.99 -18.28 16.72
CA SER A 176 -10.05 -17.39 17.41
C SER A 176 -8.66 -18.02 17.52
N LEU A 177 -7.65 -17.17 17.72
CA LEU A 177 -6.27 -17.62 17.86
C LEU A 177 -6.04 -18.22 19.26
N SER A 178 -5.52 -19.45 19.29
CA SER A 178 -5.02 -20.07 20.50
C SER A 178 -3.78 -19.34 21.03
N LYS A 179 -3.51 -19.48 22.33
CA LYS A 179 -2.30 -18.90 22.96
C LYS A 179 -1.03 -19.31 22.19
N GLY A 180 -0.23 -18.32 21.83
CA GLY A 180 1.02 -18.52 21.09
C GLY A 180 0.88 -18.57 19.57
N VAL A 181 -0.35 -18.53 19.04
CA VAL A 181 -0.63 -18.42 17.60
C VAL A 181 -0.87 -16.95 17.25
N THR A 182 -0.29 -16.50 16.15
CA THR A 182 -0.29 -15.11 15.70
C THR A 182 -0.85 -14.97 14.28
N ALA A 183 -1.03 -13.72 13.85
CA ALA A 183 -1.37 -13.38 12.46
C ALA A 183 -0.35 -13.94 11.45
N LYS A 184 0.93 -14.04 11.84
CA LYS A 184 1.98 -14.63 11.00
C LYS A 184 1.71 -16.11 10.73
N ASP A 185 1.28 -16.85 11.74
CA ASP A 185 0.96 -18.28 11.60
C ASP A 185 -0.27 -18.48 10.70
N MET A 186 -1.27 -17.61 10.80
CA MET A 186 -2.44 -17.63 9.93
C MET A 186 -2.05 -17.52 8.46
N VAL A 187 -1.28 -16.49 8.10
CA VAL A 187 -0.93 -16.24 6.70
C VAL A 187 0.09 -17.24 6.17
N LEU A 188 1.04 -17.70 6.99
CA LEU A 188 1.95 -18.80 6.61
C LEU A 188 1.18 -20.09 6.34
N LYS A 189 0.17 -20.41 7.16
CA LYS A 189 -0.68 -21.59 6.95
C LYS A 189 -1.44 -21.49 5.63
N LEU A 190 -2.01 -20.32 5.33
CA LEU A 190 -2.68 -20.05 4.06
C LEU A 190 -1.72 -20.24 2.87
N ILE A 191 -0.57 -19.59 2.89
CA ILE A 191 0.44 -19.69 1.81
C ILE A 191 0.88 -21.15 1.61
N GLY A 192 1.07 -21.89 2.71
CA GLY A 192 1.38 -23.32 2.65
C GLY A 192 0.29 -24.18 2.01
N GLN A 193 -0.98 -23.73 2.01
CA GLN A 193 -2.10 -24.42 1.37
C GLN A 193 -2.26 -24.05 -0.10
N ILE A 194 -2.11 -22.76 -0.44
CA ILE A 194 -2.40 -22.25 -1.79
C ILE A 194 -1.14 -22.22 -2.68
N GLY A 195 0.05 -22.38 -2.08
CA GLY A 195 1.33 -22.25 -2.75
C GLY A 195 1.67 -20.79 -3.09
N THR A 196 2.83 -20.57 -3.72
CA THR A 196 3.32 -19.23 -4.04
C THR A 196 2.59 -18.54 -5.19
N ALA A 197 1.71 -19.26 -5.90
CA ALA A 197 0.97 -18.75 -7.06
C ALA A 197 -0.56 -18.81 -6.86
N GLY A 198 -1.06 -19.25 -5.71
CA GLY A 198 -2.48 -19.47 -5.48
C GLY A 198 -3.35 -18.21 -5.60
N GLY A 199 -2.78 -17.03 -5.34
CA GLY A 199 -3.40 -15.71 -5.48
C GLY A 199 -3.23 -15.04 -6.84
N THR A 200 -2.57 -15.68 -7.81
CA THR A 200 -2.22 -15.03 -9.09
C THR A 200 -3.47 -14.51 -9.82
N GLY A 201 -3.48 -13.22 -10.12
CA GLY A 201 -4.61 -12.56 -10.79
C GLY A 201 -5.76 -12.16 -9.86
N TYR A 202 -5.57 -12.27 -8.54
CA TYR A 202 -6.55 -11.91 -7.52
C TYR A 202 -6.08 -10.80 -6.59
N VAL A 203 -7.05 -10.06 -6.05
CA VAL A 203 -6.95 -9.37 -4.78
C VAL A 203 -7.61 -10.24 -3.71
N MET A 204 -6.91 -10.47 -2.60
CA MET A 204 -7.45 -11.24 -1.46
C MET A 204 -8.16 -10.30 -0.49
N GLU A 205 -9.44 -10.55 -0.22
CA GLU A 205 -10.15 -9.92 0.89
C GLU A 205 -10.18 -10.87 2.09
N TYR A 206 -9.46 -10.49 3.15
CA TYR A 206 -9.35 -11.28 4.38
C TYR A 206 -10.51 -10.97 5.32
N THR A 207 -11.21 -12.01 5.74
CA THR A 207 -12.45 -11.90 6.52
C THR A 207 -12.51 -12.95 7.62
N GLY A 208 -13.56 -12.91 8.43
CA GLY A 208 -13.82 -13.87 9.50
C GLY A 208 -13.45 -13.35 10.89
N GLU A 209 -13.87 -14.10 11.91
CA GLU A 209 -13.73 -13.72 13.32
C GLU A 209 -12.27 -13.55 13.73
N ALA A 210 -11.39 -14.44 13.27
CA ALA A 210 -9.97 -14.37 13.59
C ALA A 210 -9.36 -13.05 13.10
N VAL A 211 -9.62 -12.66 11.84
CA VAL A 211 -9.16 -11.39 11.27
C VAL A 211 -9.71 -10.19 12.04
N LYS A 212 -11.00 -10.20 12.38
CA LYS A 212 -11.63 -9.12 13.16
C LYS A 212 -10.96 -8.94 14.52
N SER A 213 -10.56 -10.04 15.17
CA SER A 213 -9.90 -10.01 16.48
C SER A 213 -8.44 -9.51 16.47
N LEU A 214 -7.84 -9.33 15.29
CA LEU A 214 -6.47 -8.82 15.18
C LEU A 214 -6.41 -7.31 15.45
N ASN A 215 -5.34 -6.88 16.11
CA ASN A 215 -4.88 -5.49 16.10
C ASN A 215 -4.36 -5.11 14.71
N MET A 216 -4.05 -3.82 14.50
CA MET A 216 -3.59 -3.34 13.20
C MET A 216 -2.27 -3.97 12.75
N GLU A 217 -1.33 -4.21 13.66
CA GLU A 217 -0.05 -4.83 13.34
C GLU A 217 -0.23 -6.27 12.83
N GLY A 218 -1.17 -7.03 13.41
CA GLY A 218 -1.56 -8.34 12.92
C GLY A 218 -2.23 -8.28 11.54
N ARG A 219 -3.09 -7.29 11.31
CA ARG A 219 -3.72 -7.07 9.99
C ARG A 219 -2.68 -6.71 8.92
N MET A 220 -1.75 -5.81 9.25
CA MET A 220 -0.61 -5.45 8.41
C MET A 220 0.23 -6.68 8.08
N THR A 221 0.48 -7.57 9.05
CA THR A 221 1.22 -8.82 8.82
C THR A 221 0.57 -9.71 7.77
N ILE A 222 -0.75 -9.88 7.81
CA ILE A 222 -1.48 -10.72 6.84
C ILE A 222 -1.44 -10.08 5.44
N CYS A 223 -1.75 -8.79 5.33
CA CYS A 223 -1.76 -8.07 4.05
C CYS A 223 -0.36 -7.92 3.44
N ASN A 224 0.68 -7.77 4.28
CA ASN A 224 2.07 -7.75 3.86
C ASN A 224 2.42 -9.04 3.11
N MET A 225 2.00 -10.18 3.65
CA MET A 225 2.35 -11.49 3.11
C MET A 225 1.48 -11.99 1.94
N SER A 226 0.55 -11.17 1.46
CA SER A 226 -0.31 -11.54 0.32
C SER A 226 0.48 -11.77 -0.96
N ILE A 227 1.61 -11.06 -1.12
CA ILE A 227 2.46 -11.17 -2.30
C ILE A 227 3.21 -12.51 -2.35
N GLU A 228 3.57 -13.11 -1.21
CA GLU A 228 4.16 -14.46 -1.11
C GLU A 228 3.18 -15.55 -1.57
N GLY A 229 1.87 -15.31 -1.45
CA GLY A 229 0.83 -16.18 -2.02
C GLY A 229 0.53 -15.88 -3.49
N GLY A 230 1.21 -14.91 -4.11
CA GLY A 230 1.04 -14.50 -5.50
C GLY A 230 -0.13 -13.53 -5.75
N ALA A 231 -0.80 -13.04 -4.70
CA ALA A 231 -1.89 -12.08 -4.86
C ALA A 231 -1.37 -10.69 -5.25
N ARG A 232 -2.16 -9.94 -6.03
CA ARG A 232 -1.83 -8.57 -6.41
C ARG A 232 -1.85 -7.63 -5.20
N ALA A 233 -2.80 -7.85 -4.30
CA ALA A 233 -2.96 -7.13 -3.04
C ALA A 233 -3.74 -7.98 -2.04
N GLY A 234 -3.62 -7.63 -0.76
CA GLY A 234 -4.44 -8.17 0.32
C GLY A 234 -5.15 -7.05 1.04
N MET A 235 -6.44 -7.20 1.33
CA MET A 235 -7.28 -6.13 1.88
C MET A 235 -8.12 -6.61 3.05
N ILE A 236 -8.23 -5.78 4.08
CA ILE A 236 -9.11 -5.97 5.23
C ILE A 236 -10.03 -4.75 5.32
N ALA A 237 -11.33 -4.99 5.45
CA ALA A 237 -12.28 -3.91 5.53
C ALA A 237 -12.09 -3.08 6.81
N PRO A 238 -12.17 -1.74 6.74
CA PRO A 238 -11.94 -0.90 7.90
C PRO A 238 -13.06 -1.08 8.93
N ASP A 239 -12.67 -1.03 10.19
CA ASP A 239 -13.55 -1.09 11.36
C ASP A 239 -12.99 -0.24 12.51
N GLN A 240 -13.60 -0.37 13.68
CA GLN A 240 -13.22 0.41 14.86
C GLN A 240 -11.73 0.25 15.22
N THR A 241 -11.13 -0.94 15.03
CA THR A 241 -9.70 -1.15 15.25
C THR A 241 -8.86 -0.28 14.32
N THR A 242 -9.27 -0.15 13.05
CA THR A 242 -8.62 0.74 12.08
C THR A 242 -8.77 2.20 12.49
N TYR A 243 -9.97 2.61 12.88
CA TYR A 243 -10.25 4.00 13.25
C TYR A 243 -9.53 4.43 14.53
N ASP A 244 -9.58 3.58 15.57
CA ASP A 244 -8.90 3.84 16.84
C ASP A 244 -7.40 3.88 16.67
N TRP A 245 -6.85 3.01 15.82
CA TRP A 245 -5.45 3.09 15.47
C TRP A 245 -5.19 4.45 14.85
N MET A 246 -5.82 4.82 13.72
CA MET A 246 -5.51 6.05 12.97
C MET A 246 -5.73 7.38 13.72
N LYS A 247 -6.70 7.43 14.64
CA LYS A 247 -7.16 8.68 15.28
C LYS A 247 -6.01 9.51 15.87
N GLY A 248 -6.01 10.80 15.53
CA GLY A 248 -5.05 11.77 16.08
C GLY A 248 -3.71 11.88 15.32
N ARG A 249 -3.44 11.01 14.34
CA ARG A 249 -2.24 11.14 13.48
C ARG A 249 -2.24 12.43 12.67
N ASN A 250 -1.04 12.85 12.31
CA ASN A 250 -0.79 14.14 11.66
C ASN A 250 -1.57 14.33 10.36
N LYS A 251 -1.62 13.29 9.52
CA LYS A 251 -2.25 13.35 8.18
C LYS A 251 -3.68 12.82 8.13
N VAL A 252 -4.22 12.42 9.28
CA VAL A 252 -5.60 11.93 9.40
C VAL A 252 -6.55 13.11 9.62
N PRO A 253 -7.75 13.12 9.00
CA PRO A 253 -8.77 14.14 9.23
C PRO A 253 -9.10 14.34 10.72
N LYS A 254 -9.52 15.55 11.10
CA LYS A 254 -9.84 15.92 12.49
C LYS A 254 -11.21 16.58 12.56
N GLY A 255 -11.81 16.60 13.75
CA GLY A 255 -13.10 17.27 13.99
C GLY A 255 -14.22 16.70 13.10
N SER A 256 -15.00 17.58 12.45
CA SER A 256 -16.10 17.17 11.57
C SER A 256 -15.64 16.33 10.37
N ASP A 257 -14.43 16.58 9.85
CA ASP A 257 -13.91 15.84 8.71
C ASP A 257 -13.55 14.40 9.09
N TRP A 258 -13.19 14.16 10.36
CA TRP A 258 -12.99 12.80 10.90
C TRP A 258 -14.29 12.01 10.94
N GLU A 259 -15.38 12.62 11.43
CA GLU A 259 -16.69 11.97 11.48
C GLU A 259 -17.23 11.67 10.08
N LYS A 260 -16.97 12.56 9.13
CA LYS A 260 -17.31 12.34 7.72
C LYS A 260 -16.48 11.20 7.13
N ALA A 261 -15.17 11.18 7.38
CA ALA A 261 -14.27 10.14 6.90
C ALA A 261 -14.69 8.75 7.42
N ILE A 262 -15.04 8.61 8.70
CA ILE A 262 -15.54 7.33 9.25
C ILE A 262 -16.78 6.84 8.48
N LYS A 263 -17.74 7.73 8.21
CA LYS A 263 -18.95 7.35 7.46
C LYS A 263 -18.61 6.86 6.06
N GLU A 264 -17.73 7.57 5.36
CA GLU A 264 -17.26 7.15 4.03
C GLU A 264 -16.48 5.83 4.08
N TRP A 265 -15.69 5.61 5.13
CA TRP A 265 -14.92 4.38 5.32
C TRP A 265 -15.81 3.17 5.64
N ASP A 266 -16.87 3.35 6.42
CA ASP A 266 -17.82 2.27 6.71
C ASP A 266 -18.56 1.79 5.44
N GLU A 267 -18.79 2.67 4.46
CA GLU A 267 -19.42 2.34 3.18
C GLU A 267 -18.52 1.49 2.26
N LEU A 268 -17.22 1.42 2.54
CA LEU A 268 -16.26 0.64 1.74
C LEU A 268 -16.42 -0.87 1.91
N ARG A 269 -17.02 -1.33 3.02
CA ARG A 269 -17.20 -2.77 3.27
C ARG A 269 -17.89 -3.45 2.09
N SER A 270 -17.44 -4.64 1.74
CA SER A 270 -18.07 -5.45 0.69
C SER A 270 -19.56 -5.62 0.94
N ASP A 271 -20.37 -5.43 -0.09
CA ASP A 271 -21.81 -5.60 0.00
C ASP A 271 -22.15 -7.06 0.36
N PRO A 272 -23.27 -7.31 1.06
CA PRO A 272 -23.77 -8.67 1.23
C PRO A 272 -23.85 -9.39 -0.12
N ASP A 273 -23.43 -10.64 -0.15
CA ASP A 273 -23.45 -11.50 -1.36
C ASP A 273 -22.67 -10.94 -2.57
N ALA A 274 -21.71 -10.04 -2.36
CA ALA A 274 -20.78 -9.64 -3.41
C ALA A 274 -20.02 -10.86 -3.96
N ASN A 275 -19.88 -10.94 -5.29
CA ASN A 275 -19.33 -12.12 -5.94
C ASN A 275 -17.81 -12.21 -5.70
N MET A 276 -17.39 -13.24 -4.98
CA MET A 276 -15.99 -13.55 -4.70
C MET A 276 -15.75 -15.04 -4.91
N ILE A 277 -14.59 -15.40 -5.44
CA ILE A 277 -14.16 -16.80 -5.39
C ILE A 277 -13.84 -17.13 -3.94
N LEU A 278 -14.48 -18.17 -3.41
CA LEU A 278 -14.31 -18.63 -2.04
C LEU A 278 -13.11 -19.58 -1.93
N MET A 279 -12.32 -19.40 -0.88
CA MET A 279 -11.33 -20.36 -0.39
C MET A 279 -11.57 -20.66 1.09
#